data_AF-A0ABD5LW30-F1
#
_entry.id   AF-A0ABD5LW30-F1
#
_cell.length_a   1.000
_cell.length_b   1.000
_cell.length_c   1.000
_cell.angle_alpha   90.00
_cell.angle_beta   90.00
_cell.angle_gamma   90.00
#
_symmetry.space_group_name_H-M   'P 1'
#
loop_
_entity.id
_entity.type
_entity.pdbx_description
1 polymer ?
#
loop_
_entity_poly.entity_id
_entity_poly.type
_entity_poly.pdbx_seq_one_letter_code
_entity_poly.pdbx_strand_id
1 'polypeptide(L)' 'MVIDDIKYIQDYIFLTSIDIRRFVKKLIETQYPQIPVLSYDEITSDIEINVLQSI' A
#
# COMPACT_ATOMS: atom_id res chain seq x y z
N MET A 1 0.14 -8.61 25.68
CA MET A 1 -0.77 -8.85 24.55
C MET A 1 -1.64 -7.61 24.39
N VAL A 2 -1.84 -7.12 23.17
CA VAL A 2 -2.56 -5.88 22.80
C VAL A 2 -1.74 -4.58 22.78
N ILE A 3 -0.41 -4.62 22.54
CA ILE A 3 0.34 -3.45 21.99
C ILE A 3 1.44 -3.88 20.98
N ASP A 4 1.47 -5.15 20.56
CA ASP A 4 2.50 -5.61 19.60
C ASP A 4 2.10 -5.42 18.12
N ASP A 5 0.86 -4.97 17.84
CA ASP A 5 0.34 -4.84 16.47
C ASP A 5 0.67 -3.49 15.80
N ILE A 6 1.24 -2.51 16.53
CA ILE A 6 1.80 -1.28 15.94
C ILE A 6 3.25 -1.52 15.46
N LYS A 7 3.52 -2.73 14.95
CA LYS A 7 4.85 -3.18 14.53
C LYS A 7 4.89 -3.58 13.06
N TYR A 8 4.18 -2.82 12.23
CA TYR A 8 4.50 -2.65 10.81
C TYR A 8 4.29 -1.18 10.45
N ILE A 9 5.21 -0.31 10.89
CA ILE A 9 5.45 0.91 10.11
C ILE A 9 6.08 0.41 8.82
N GLN A 10 5.23 0.05 7.87
CA GLN A 10 5.63 -0.15 6.49
C GLN A 10 5.85 1.25 5.94
N ASP A 11 7.10 1.67 5.76
CA ASP A 11 7.41 3.08 5.41
C ASP A 11 6.70 3.53 4.13
N TYR A 12 6.41 2.59 3.21
CA TYR A 12 5.90 2.89 1.87
C TYR A 12 4.85 1.88 1.41
N ILE A 13 3.88 2.40 0.65
CA ILE A 13 2.83 1.63 -0.04
C ILE A 13 2.84 1.98 -1.52
N PHE A 14 2.36 1.06 -2.36
CA PHE A 14 2.01 1.40 -3.74
C PHE A 14 0.55 1.83 -3.79
N LEU A 15 0.30 3.01 -4.36
CA LEU A 15 -1.05 3.50 -4.61
C LEU A 15 -1.32 3.47 -6.12
N THR A 16 -2.46 2.91 -6.53
CA THR A 16 -2.78 2.69 -7.95
C THR A 16 -4.28 2.72 -8.23
N SER A 17 -4.71 2.53 -9.48
CA SER A 17 -6.14 2.44 -9.81
C SER A 17 -6.72 1.06 -9.42
N ILE A 18 -8.01 1.04 -9.04
CA ILE A 18 -8.71 -0.16 -8.55
C ILE A 18 -8.66 -1.33 -9.55
N ASP A 19 -8.76 -1.03 -10.83
CA ASP A 19 -8.77 -1.94 -11.98
C ASP A 19 -7.43 -2.65 -12.19
N ILE A 20 -6.31 -2.03 -11.81
CA ILE A 20 -4.97 -2.64 -11.94
C ILE A 20 -4.36 -3.12 -10.63
N ARG A 21 -4.91 -2.73 -9.47
CA ARG A 21 -4.40 -3.04 -8.12
C ARG A 21 -3.95 -4.50 -7.92
N ARG A 22 -4.82 -5.46 -8.28
CA ARG A 22 -4.52 -6.90 -8.11
C ARG A 22 -3.35 -7.38 -8.97
N PHE A 23 -3.17 -6.77 -10.15
CA PHE A 23 -2.09 -7.12 -11.05
C PHE A 23 -0.76 -6.55 -10.55
N VAL A 24 -0.77 -5.31 -10.04
CA VAL A 24 0.39 -4.70 -9.38
C VAL A 24 0.82 -5.52 -8.16
N LYS A 25 -0.12 -5.99 -7.32
CA LYS A 25 0.23 -6.87 -6.19
C LYS A 25 0.91 -8.15 -6.66
N LYS A 26 0.31 -8.85 -7.63
CA LYS A 26 0.90 -10.06 -8.21
C LYS A 26 2.28 -9.84 -8.81
N LEU A 27 2.52 -8.66 -9.40
CA LEU A 27 3.80 -8.31 -9.99
C LEU A 27 4.91 -8.20 -8.94
N ILE A 28 4.61 -7.61 -7.78
CA ILE A 28 5.63 -7.32 -6.76
C ILE A 28 5.73 -8.37 -5.66
N GLU A 29 4.69 -9.19 -5.43
CA GLU A 29 4.58 -10.01 -4.21
C GLU A 29 5.66 -11.10 -4.08
N THR A 30 6.27 -11.55 -5.19
CA THR A 30 7.38 -12.51 -5.12
C THR A 30 8.61 -11.91 -4.45
N GLN A 31 8.91 -10.63 -4.72
CA GLN A 31 10.11 -9.95 -4.24
C GLN A 31 9.85 -9.09 -3.00
N TYR A 32 8.66 -8.51 -2.91
CA TYR A 32 8.25 -7.59 -1.86
C TYR A 32 6.87 -7.97 -1.30
N PRO A 33 6.71 -9.19 -0.75
CA PRO A 33 5.42 -9.69 -0.26
C PRO A 33 4.81 -8.80 0.82
N GLN A 34 5.65 -8.14 1.62
CA GLN A 34 5.26 -7.28 2.71
C GLN A 34 4.70 -5.92 2.25
N ILE A 35 5.06 -5.42 1.05
CA ILE A 35 4.61 -4.10 0.60
C ILE A 35 3.11 -4.15 0.25
N PRO A 36 2.27 -3.31 0.89
CA PRO A 36 0.88 -3.14 0.52
C PRO A 36 0.77 -2.46 -0.83
N VAL A 37 -0.16 -2.95 -1.64
CA VAL A 37 -0.68 -2.23 -2.80
C VAL A 37 -2.09 -1.82 -2.44
N LEU A 38 -2.41 -0.54 -2.51
CA LEU A 38 -3.72 0.05 -2.28
C LEU A 38 -4.21 0.72 -3.56
N SER A 39 -5.52 0.85 -3.69
CA SER A 39 -6.19 1.62 -4.73
C SER A 39 -6.63 2.98 -4.23
N TYR A 40 -6.79 3.95 -5.11
CA TYR A 40 -7.30 5.28 -4.76
C TYR A 40 -8.67 5.20 -4.05
N ASP A 41 -9.54 4.29 -4.47
CA ASP A 41 -10.90 4.10 -3.91
C ASP A 41 -10.90 3.53 -2.48
N GLU A 42 -9.80 2.92 -2.04
CA GLU A 42 -9.64 2.42 -0.67
C GLU A 42 -9.21 3.54 0.31
N ILE A 43 -8.90 4.74 -0.18
CA ILE A 43 -8.44 5.87 0.62
C ILE A 43 -9.61 6.81 0.89
N THR A 44 -9.84 7.12 2.17
CA THR A 44 -10.82 8.11 2.58
C THR A 44 -10.26 9.52 2.41
N SER A 45 -11.13 10.50 2.14
CA SER A 45 -10.73 11.87 1.80
C SER A 45 -10.06 12.65 2.94
N ASP A 46 -10.13 12.14 4.16
CA ASP A 46 -9.51 12.70 5.38
C ASP A 46 -8.05 12.25 5.58
N ILE A 47 -7.51 11.40 4.70
CA ILE A 47 -6.13 10.93 4.75
C ILE A 47 -5.24 11.82 3.86
N GLU A 48 -4.21 12.42 4.47
CA GLU A 48 -3.15 13.11 3.71
C GLU A 48 -2.19 12.10 3.06
N ILE A 49 -1.94 12.27 1.76
CA ILE A 49 -1.05 11.39 0.99
C ILE A 49 0.25 12.13 0.67
N ASN A 50 1.37 11.58 1.10
CA ASN A 50 2.69 12.05 0.69
C ASN A 50 3.23 11.18 -0.47
N VAL A 51 3.31 11.75 -1.67
CA VAL A 51 3.85 11.04 -2.84
C VAL A 51 5.36 11.17 -2.88
N LEU A 52 6.06 10.05 -2.74
CA LEU A 52 7.52 10.01 -2.74
C LEU A 52 8.11 9.85 -4.13
N GLN A 53 7.42 9.07 -4.98
CA GLN A 53 7.80 8.82 -6.37
C GLN A 53 6.58 8.38 -7.20
N SER A 54 6.62 8.64 -8.51
CA SER A 54 5.69 8.12 -9.52
C SER A 54 6.48 7.37 -10.61
N ILE A 55 5.88 6.34 -11.19
CA ILE A 55 6.48 5.41 -12.19
C ILE A 55 5.62 5.41 -13.44
#